data_AF-Q76GN6-F1
#
_entry.id   AF-Q76GN6-F1
#
_cell.length_a   1.000
_cell.length_b   1.000
_cell.length_c   1.000
_cell.angle_alpha   90.00
_cell.angle_beta   90.00
_cell.angle_gamma   90.00
#
_symmetry.space_group_name_H-M   'P 1'
#
loop_
_entity.id
_entity.type
_entity.pdbx_description
1 polymer ?
#
loop_
_entity_poly.entity_id
_entity_poly.type
_entity_poly.pdbx_seq_one_letter_code
_entity_poly.pdbx_strand_id
1 'polypeptide(L)'
;MQEQKFRILTINPGSTSTKIGVFENERPLLEKTIRHEAEVLRQYKTIADQYEFRKQTILQALDEEGINLSKLNAVCGRGGLLRPIEGGTYRVNEAMLEDLRRGYSGQHASNLGGILAHEIASALNIPAFIVD
;
A
#
# COMPACT_ATOMS: atom_id res chain seq x y z
N MET A 1 29.50 -13.73 -7.07
CA MET A 1 28.15 -14.10 -6.60
C MET A 1 27.16 -13.29 -7.42
N GLN A 2 26.11 -13.91 -7.96
CA GLN A 2 24.98 -13.12 -8.49
C GLN A 2 24.30 -12.45 -7.31
N GLU A 3 24.10 -11.14 -7.40
CA GLU A 3 23.40 -10.36 -6.41
C GLU A 3 21.92 -10.77 -6.41
N GLN A 4 21.38 -11.10 -5.23
CA GLN A 4 19.97 -11.45 -5.10
C GLN A 4 19.12 -10.20 -5.38
N LYS A 5 18.14 -10.33 -6.26
CA LYS A 5 17.24 -9.24 -6.65
C LYS A 5 15.95 -9.33 -5.87
N PHE A 6 15.66 -8.30 -5.06
CA PHE A 6 14.40 -8.14 -4.36
C PHE A 6 13.59 -7.03 -5.01
N ARG A 7 12.37 -7.32 -5.43
CA ARG A 7 11.45 -6.31 -5.97
C ARG A 7 10.34 -5.99 -4.97
N ILE A 8 10.23 -4.72 -4.60
CA ILE A 8 9.29 -4.26 -3.57
C ILE A 8 8.38 -3.20 -4.17
N LEU A 9 7.07 -3.37 -3.99
CA LEU A 9 6.07 -2.33 -4.25
C LEU A 9 5.88 -1.51 -2.98
N THR A 10 6.08 -0.19 -3.04
CA THR A 10 5.78 0.73 -1.95
C THR A 10 4.48 1.49 -2.24
N ILE A 11 3.65 1.70 -1.21
CA ILE A 11 2.33 2.33 -1.32
C ILE A 11 2.19 3.39 -0.24
N ASN A 12 1.98 4.64 -0.65
CA ASN A 12 1.77 5.78 0.24
C ASN A 12 0.48 6.52 -0.15
N PRO A 13 -0.66 6.18 0.48
CA PRO A 13 -1.92 6.87 0.25
C PRO A 13 -1.92 8.25 0.92
N GLY A 14 -2.20 9.28 0.14
CA GLY A 14 -2.57 10.62 0.59
C GLY A 14 -4.07 10.87 0.51
N SER A 15 -4.52 12.05 0.94
CA SER A 15 -5.94 12.43 0.94
C SER A 15 -6.59 12.25 -0.44
N THR A 16 -6.00 12.85 -1.48
CA THR A 16 -6.50 12.84 -2.88
C THR A 16 -5.53 12.20 -3.86
N SER A 17 -4.53 11.46 -3.37
CA SER A 17 -3.58 10.76 -4.23
C SER A 17 -3.11 9.45 -3.60
N THR A 18 -2.51 8.58 -4.41
CA THR A 18 -1.71 7.47 -3.95
C THR A 18 -0.37 7.51 -4.68
N LYS A 19 0.72 7.64 -3.93
CA LYS A 19 2.07 7.47 -4.48
C LYS A 19 2.42 5.99 -4.41
N ILE A 20 2.95 5.47 -5.51
CA ILE A 20 3.49 4.11 -5.58
C ILE A 20 4.93 4.17 -6.08
N GLY A 21 5.72 3.21 -5.65
CA GLY A 21 7.06 2.98 -6.19
C GLY A 21 7.35 1.49 -6.33
N VAL A 22 8.12 1.12 -7.34
CA VAL A 22 8.62 -0.24 -7.50
C VAL A 22 10.13 -0.17 -7.51
N PHE A 23 10.75 -0.86 -6.55
CA PHE A 23 12.20 -0.86 -6.37
C PHE A 23 12.74 -2.25 -6.62
N GLU A 24 13.88 -2.36 -7.30
CA GLU A 24 14.70 -3.57 -7.37
C GLU A 24 15.97 -3.30 -6.56
N ASN A 25 16.05 -3.89 -5.37
CA ASN A 25 17.01 -3.51 -4.34
C ASN A 25 16.94 -1.99 -4.08
N GLU A 26 18.06 -1.27 -4.24
CA GLU A 26 18.13 0.18 -4.05
C GLU A 26 17.74 0.98 -5.31
N ARG A 27 17.48 0.30 -6.43
CA ARG A 27 17.20 0.97 -7.70
C ARG A 27 15.69 1.19 -7.89
N PRO A 28 15.22 2.43 -8.10
CA PRO A 28 13.85 2.68 -8.52
C PRO A 28 13.65 2.19 -9.96
N LEU A 29 12.62 1.36 -10.16
CA LEU A 29 12.12 0.96 -11.48
C LEU A 29 10.93 1.81 -11.90
N LEU A 30 10.11 2.23 -10.94
CA LEU A 30 8.93 3.08 -11.15
C LEU A 30 8.71 3.95 -9.93
N GLU A 31 8.34 5.21 -10.14
CA GLU A 31 7.73 6.08 -9.15
C GLU A 31 6.57 6.81 -9.82
N LYS A 32 5.35 6.66 -9.29
CA LYS A 32 4.14 7.21 -9.90
C LYS A 32 3.21 7.77 -8.84
N THR A 33 2.62 8.94 -9.13
CA THR A 33 1.57 9.53 -8.30
C THR A 33 0.24 9.39 -9.04
N ILE A 34 -0.64 8.56 -8.48
CA ILE A 34 -2.02 8.40 -8.95
C ILE A 34 -2.87 9.47 -8.27
N ARG A 35 -3.55 10.30 -9.05
CA ARG A 35 -4.47 11.32 -8.52
C ARG A 35 -5.89 10.76 -8.54
N HIS A 36 -6.63 11.05 -7.47
CA HIS A 36 -8.01 10.61 -7.31
C HIS A 36 -8.92 11.84 -7.32
N GLU A 37 -9.95 11.80 -8.16
CA GLU A 37 -10.94 12.87 -8.18
C GLU A 37 -11.69 12.93 -6.85
N ALA A 38 -11.78 14.14 -6.30
CA ALA A 38 -12.41 14.34 -4.99
C ALA A 38 -13.88 13.92 -4.99
N GLU A 39 -14.58 14.08 -6.12
CA GLU A 39 -15.97 13.63 -6.30
C GLU A 39 -16.11 12.11 -6.17
N VAL A 40 -15.20 11.36 -6.79
CA VAL A 40 -15.14 9.91 -6.69
C VAL A 40 -14.84 9.49 -5.25
N LEU A 41 -13.93 10.17 -4.55
CA LEU A 41 -13.61 9.82 -3.16
C LEU A 41 -14.77 10.12 -2.19
N ARG A 42 -15.57 11.15 -2.44
CA ARG A 42 -16.71 11.55 -1.61
C ARG A 42 -17.87 10.55 -1.62
N GLN A 43 -17.90 9.61 -2.58
CA GLN A 43 -18.95 8.58 -2.63
C GLN A 43 -18.77 7.50 -1.55
N TYR A 44 -17.58 7.37 -0.96
CA TYR A 44 -17.26 6.39 0.07
C TYR A 44 -17.61 6.92 1.46
N LYS A 45 -18.26 6.08 2.29
CA LYS A 45 -18.69 6.48 3.64
C LYS A 45 -17.51 6.63 4.60
N THR A 46 -16.53 5.73 4.48
CA THR A 46 -15.32 5.73 5.32
C THR A 46 -14.07 5.75 4.46
N ILE A 47 -12.92 6.06 5.07
CA ILE A 47 -11.63 5.93 4.38
C ILE A 47 -11.38 4.48 3.98
N ALA A 48 -11.70 3.52 4.87
CA ALA A 48 -11.52 2.10 4.63
C ALA A 48 -12.29 1.63 3.39
N ASP A 49 -13.51 2.14 3.14
CA ASP A 49 -14.32 1.76 1.96
C ASP A 49 -13.66 2.10 0.62
N GLN A 50 -12.68 3.01 0.61
CA GLN A 50 -11.94 3.38 -0.61
C GLN A 50 -10.93 2.32 -1.05
N TYR A 51 -10.64 1.29 -0.23
CA TYR A 51 -9.52 0.39 -0.45
C TYR A 51 -9.61 -0.32 -1.81
N GLU A 52 -10.78 -0.82 -2.18
CA GLU A 52 -10.95 -1.60 -3.41
C GLU A 52 -10.70 -0.71 -4.64
N PHE A 53 -11.30 0.49 -4.66
CA PHE A 53 -11.05 1.47 -5.71
C PHE A 53 -9.57 1.82 -5.83
N ARG A 54 -8.91 2.17 -4.71
CA ARG A 54 -7.50 2.53 -4.74
C ARG A 54 -6.64 1.35 -5.18
N LYS A 55 -6.94 0.12 -4.74
CA LYS A 55 -6.26 -1.09 -5.20
C LYS A 55 -6.33 -1.24 -6.71
N GLN A 56 -7.53 -1.11 -7.29
CA GLN A 56 -7.71 -1.21 -8.75
C GLN A 56 -6.90 -0.14 -9.50
N THR A 57 -6.90 1.11 -9.04
CA THR A 57 -6.08 2.16 -9.68
C THR A 57 -4.57 1.87 -9.62
N ILE A 58 -4.09 1.25 -8.54
CA ILE A 58 -2.69 0.86 -8.39
C ILE A 58 -2.34 -0.28 -9.35
N LEU A 59 -3.17 -1.32 -9.41
CA LEU A 59 -2.96 -2.46 -10.30
C LEU A 59 -2.97 -2.03 -11.77
N GLN A 60 -3.91 -1.17 -12.16
CA GLN A 60 -3.94 -0.57 -13.49
C GLN A 60 -2.67 0.23 -13.79
N ALA A 61 -2.25 1.10 -12.86
CA ALA A 61 -1.05 1.91 -13.06
C ALA A 61 0.23 1.06 -13.16
N LEU A 62 0.30 -0.10 -12.49
CA LEU A 62 1.41 -1.04 -12.60
C LEU A 62 1.39 -1.78 -13.94
N ASP A 63 0.21 -2.18 -14.41
CA ASP A 63 0.03 -2.85 -15.71
C ASP A 63 0.40 -1.92 -16.87
N GLU A 64 -0.08 -0.67 -16.85
CA GLU A 64 0.24 0.36 -17.85
C GLU A 64 1.75 0.63 -17.99
N GLU A 65 2.49 0.53 -16.87
CA GLU A 65 3.95 0.72 -16.83
C GLU A 65 4.73 -0.58 -17.08
N GLY A 66 4.03 -1.68 -17.39
CA GLY A 66 4.63 -2.99 -17.70
C GLY A 66 5.28 -3.68 -16.50
N ILE A 67 4.85 -3.36 -15.27
CA ILE A 67 5.37 -4.01 -14.06
C ILE A 67 4.75 -5.40 -13.91
N ASN A 68 5.59 -6.42 -14.04
CA ASN A 68 5.18 -7.79 -13.74
C ASN A 68 5.04 -8.00 -12.21
N LEU A 69 3.80 -8.12 -11.75
CA LEU A 69 3.44 -8.35 -10.35
C LEU A 69 4.00 -9.67 -9.78
N SER A 70 4.16 -10.70 -10.62
CA SER A 70 4.69 -12.00 -10.18
C SER A 70 6.17 -11.95 -9.80
N LYS A 71 6.86 -10.85 -10.13
CA LYS A 71 8.26 -10.62 -9.73
C LYS A 71 8.37 -9.88 -8.40
N LEU A 72 7.27 -9.42 -7.82
CA LEU A 72 7.29 -8.77 -6.51
C LEU A 72 7.62 -9.80 -5.43
N ASN A 73 8.48 -9.41 -4.50
CA ASN A 73 8.84 -10.19 -3.32
C ASN A 73 8.14 -9.70 -2.05
N ALA A 74 7.70 -8.44 -2.02
CA ALA A 74 6.94 -7.87 -0.92
C ALA A 74 6.15 -6.64 -1.38
N VAL A 75 5.13 -6.28 -0.59
CA VAL A 75 4.44 -5.00 -0.69
C VAL A 75 4.57 -4.26 0.65
N CYS A 76 4.93 -2.98 0.61
CA CYS A 76 5.13 -2.15 1.78
C CYS A 76 4.20 -0.93 1.74
N GLY A 77 3.33 -0.81 2.73
CA GLY A 77 2.49 0.37 2.92
C GLY A 77 3.12 1.39 3.86
N ARG A 78 2.70 2.65 3.76
CA ARG A 78 2.90 3.63 4.83
C ARG A 78 2.11 3.22 6.09
N GLY A 79 2.69 3.44 7.27
CA GLY A 79 2.00 3.35 8.56
C GLY A 79 0.70 4.17 8.62
N GLY A 80 -0.32 3.58 9.23
CA GLY A 80 -1.60 4.24 9.51
C GLY A 80 -1.67 4.76 10.95
N LEU A 81 -2.84 5.26 11.33
CA LEU A 81 -3.14 5.65 12.71
C LEU A 81 -3.40 4.40 13.57
N LEU A 82 -2.32 3.72 13.92
CA LEU A 82 -2.32 2.52 14.77
C LEU A 82 -2.24 2.87 16.26
N ARG A 83 -2.22 1.84 17.09
CA ARG A 83 -1.80 1.95 18.50
C ARG A 83 -0.34 2.42 18.57
N PRO A 84 0.07 3.07 19.67
CA PRO A 84 1.47 3.40 19.88
C PRO A 84 2.36 2.16 19.76
N ILE A 85 3.33 2.23 18.85
CA ILE A 85 4.35 1.22 18.60
C ILE A 85 5.70 1.91 18.43
N GLU A 86 6.80 1.17 18.62
CA GLU A 86 8.13 1.68 18.33
C GLU A 86 8.29 1.89 16.81
N GLY A 87 9.14 2.84 16.40
CA GLY A 87 9.42 3.04 14.97
C GLY A 87 10.08 1.80 14.36
N GLY A 88 9.68 1.44 13.14
CA GLY A 88 10.23 0.26 12.49
C GLY A 88 9.37 -0.36 11.38
N THR A 89 9.79 -1.54 10.95
CA THR A 89 9.12 -2.30 9.88
C THR A 89 8.35 -3.47 10.48
N TYR A 90 7.04 -3.50 10.24
CA TYR A 90 6.14 -4.49 10.81
C TYR A 90 5.46 -5.29 9.71
N ARG A 91 5.37 -6.62 9.88
CA ARG A 91 4.52 -7.44 9.02
C ARG A 91 3.05 -7.11 9.30
N VAL A 92 2.25 -6.93 8.25
CA VAL A 92 0.82 -6.70 8.40
C VAL A 92 0.14 -7.97 8.93
N ASN A 93 -0.68 -7.82 9.96
CA ASN A 93 -1.44 -8.91 10.58
C ASN A 93 -2.92 -8.49 10.78
N GLU A 94 -3.76 -9.44 11.18
CA GLU A 94 -5.20 -9.21 11.35
C GLU A 94 -5.53 -8.11 12.38
N ALA A 95 -4.82 -8.07 13.52
CA ALA A 95 -5.05 -7.05 14.54
C ALA A 95 -4.77 -5.62 14.01
N MET A 96 -3.69 -5.47 13.23
CA MET A 96 -3.36 -4.23 12.56
C MET A 96 -4.46 -3.86 11.54
N LEU A 97 -4.93 -4.82 10.73
CA LEU A 97 -6.01 -4.57 9.76
C LEU A 97 -7.30 -4.13 10.44
N GLU A 98 -7.66 -4.74 11.58
CA GLU A 98 -8.83 -4.35 12.37
C GLU A 98 -8.71 -2.91 12.86
N ASP A 99 -7.56 -2.53 13.44
CA ASP A 99 -7.31 -1.17 13.92
C ASP A 99 -7.37 -0.15 12.77
N LEU A 100 -6.78 -0.46 11.60
CA LEU A 100 -6.79 0.42 10.42
C LEU A 100 -8.19 0.59 9.84
N ARG A 101 -8.97 -0.49 9.74
CA ARG A 101 -10.34 -0.47 9.18
C ARG A 101 -11.30 0.28 10.10
N ARG A 102 -11.24 0.03 11.40
CA ARG A 102 -12.07 0.75 12.39
C ARG A 102 -11.60 2.18 12.62
N GLY A 103 -10.33 2.47 12.32
CA GLY A 103 -9.70 3.76 12.60
C GLY A 103 -9.54 3.96 14.10
N TYR A 104 -8.93 2.99 14.79
CA TYR A 104 -8.76 2.97 16.25
C TYR A 104 -8.22 4.31 16.79
N SER A 105 -7.17 4.85 16.17
CA SER A 105 -6.57 6.15 16.51
C SER A 105 -7.00 7.28 15.56
N GLY A 106 -8.09 7.10 14.80
CA GLY A 106 -8.65 8.08 13.87
C GLY A 106 -8.76 7.60 12.42
N GLN A 107 -9.46 8.39 11.61
CA GLN A 107 -9.67 8.14 10.19
C GLN A 107 -8.74 9.02 9.36
N HIS A 108 -7.80 8.41 8.65
CA HIS A 108 -6.87 9.12 7.77
C HIS A 108 -6.50 8.24 6.57
N ALA A 109 -6.22 8.85 5.41
CA ALA A 109 -5.91 8.12 4.17
C ALA A 109 -4.73 7.14 4.34
N SER A 110 -3.77 7.45 5.20
CA SER A 110 -2.65 6.54 5.49
C SER A 110 -3.08 5.21 6.10
N ASN A 111 -4.27 5.10 6.70
CA ASN A 111 -4.82 3.83 7.18
C ASN A 111 -4.96 2.80 6.03
N LEU A 112 -5.13 3.27 4.80
CA LEU A 112 -5.17 2.41 3.62
C LEU A 112 -3.81 1.81 3.29
N GLY A 113 -2.70 2.31 3.82
CA GLY A 113 -1.35 1.83 3.47
C GLY A 113 -1.19 0.36 3.80
N GLY A 114 -1.41 -0.02 5.06
CA GLY A 114 -1.35 -1.42 5.50
C GLY A 114 -2.43 -2.30 4.84
N ILE A 115 -3.66 -1.78 4.67
CA ILE A 115 -4.76 -2.51 4.04
C ILE A 115 -4.42 -2.83 2.57
N LEU A 116 -4.02 -1.84 1.78
CA LEU A 116 -3.66 -2.02 0.37
C LEU A 116 -2.47 -2.95 0.21
N ALA A 117 -1.45 -2.81 1.07
CA ALA A 117 -0.29 -3.69 1.05
C ALA A 117 -0.68 -5.15 1.29
N HIS A 118 -1.52 -5.41 2.30
CA HIS A 118 -2.01 -6.74 2.60
C HIS A 118 -2.85 -7.35 1.47
N GLU A 119 -3.81 -6.59 0.92
CA GLU A 119 -4.71 -7.08 -0.12
C GLU A 119 -3.94 -7.46 -1.41
N ILE A 120 -3.00 -6.61 -1.84
CA ILE A 120 -2.18 -6.89 -3.03
C ILE A 120 -1.21 -8.05 -2.78
N ALA A 121 -0.54 -8.06 -1.64
CA ALA A 121 0.44 -9.10 -1.32
C ALA A 121 -0.22 -10.48 -1.14
N SER A 122 -1.40 -10.54 -0.53
CA SER A 122 -2.14 -11.79 -0.32
C SER A 122 -2.58 -12.42 -1.64
N ALA A 123 -3.02 -11.62 -2.61
CA ALA A 123 -3.36 -12.10 -3.95
C ALA A 123 -2.15 -12.70 -4.71
N LEU A 124 -0.93 -12.32 -4.33
CA LEU A 124 0.32 -12.81 -4.91
C LEU A 124 1.03 -13.85 -4.03
N ASN A 125 0.47 -14.17 -2.86
CA ASN A 125 1.09 -15.04 -1.85
C ASN A 125 2.51 -14.58 -1.45
N ILE A 126 2.70 -13.27 -1.27
CA ILE A 126 3.96 -12.65 -0.81
C ILE A 126 3.72 -11.86 0.49
N PRO A 127 4.77 -11.55 1.27
CA PRO A 127 4.59 -10.79 2.51
C PRO A 127 4.21 -9.32 2.28
N ALA A 128 3.38 -8.80 3.20
CA ALA A 128 3.05 -7.39 3.32
C ALA A 128 3.68 -6.77 4.58
N PHE A 129 4.12 -5.53 4.47
CA PHE A 129 4.69 -4.76 5.57
C PHE A 129 4.11 -3.35 5.64
N ILE A 130 4.27 -2.71 6.80
CA ILE A 130 4.24 -1.27 6.93
C ILE A 130 5.58 -0.76 7.45
N VAL A 131 5.86 0.52 7.20
CA VAL A 131 6.94 1.27 7.85
C VAL A 131 6.34 2.53 8.46
N ASP A 132 6.66 2.78 9.72
CA ASP A 132 6.23 3.94 10.52
C ASP A 132 7.41 4.54 11.29
#